data_AF-A0AAN6GZ81-F1
#
_entry.id   AF-A0AAN6GZ81-F1
#
_cell.length_a   1.000
_cell.length_b   1.000
_cell.length_c   1.000
_cell.angle_alpha   90.00
_cell.angle_beta   90.00
_cell.angle_gamma   90.00
#
_symmetry.space_group_name_H-M   'P 1'
#
loop_
_entity.id
_entity.type
_entity.pdbx_description
1 polymer ?
#
loop_
_entity_poly.entity_id
_entity_poly.type
_entity_poly.pdbx_seq_one_letter_code
_entity_poly.pdbx_strand_id
1 'polypeptide(L)'
;MEIGLPVNYLGAITFWLYILAALGLTILAIYTLASQRPPHDGAQVERRKLTLRFSALAVISFCTLSVNMLRVLIQSYTQWSKRLPSAYDRAHHGLLTRIWTWSITSTLFRDFGEAIVADQARYIWVLTALLATFSVCSYMGVEGRRRNIPQLCAFFALSQILPISFAQILFYIALIRQPPGDRPIRVRSLPSALVLVLYSFGLSVATQVAGTAMLMPLILVTRLLLLAQLLLTRTGTEEMKRTTASLMQYPSVVIAQLLIVRQVYLSLQEHSLMDIGTALTSHPAVSTLGCDLIISVISFAAWECSDPLMSGDVSSDSKEAS
;
A
#
# COMPACT_ATOMS: atom_id res chain seq x y z
N MET A 1 -12.29 -20.88 -39.70
CA MET A 1 -11.00 -20.61 -39.03
C MET A 1 -11.34 -19.80 -37.78
N GLU A 2 -11.51 -20.47 -36.64
CA GLU A 2 -11.79 -19.76 -35.38
C GLU A 2 -10.51 -19.06 -34.94
N ILE A 3 -10.52 -17.72 -34.98
CA ILE A 3 -9.45 -16.92 -34.38
C ILE A 3 -9.66 -17.05 -32.87
N GLY A 4 -9.00 -18.05 -32.27
CA GLY A 4 -8.99 -18.22 -30.83
C GLY A 4 -8.40 -16.98 -30.18
N LEU A 5 -9.13 -16.37 -29.23
CA LEU A 5 -8.61 -15.29 -28.41
C LEU A 5 -7.34 -15.78 -27.68
N PRO A 6 -6.27 -14.97 -27.61
CA PRO A 6 -5.07 -15.35 -26.87
C PRO A 6 -5.42 -15.60 -25.40
N VAL A 7 -4.98 -16.74 -24.87
CA VAL A 7 -5.31 -17.18 -23.51
C VAL A 7 -4.13 -16.92 -22.56
N ASN A 8 -4.43 -16.27 -21.45
CA ASN A 8 -3.56 -15.86 -20.37
C ASN A 8 -3.96 -16.54 -19.05
N TYR A 9 -3.73 -17.85 -18.96
CA TYR A 9 -4.02 -18.63 -17.74
C TYR A 9 -3.24 -18.12 -16.52
N LEU A 10 -1.99 -17.70 -16.71
CA LEU A 10 -1.14 -17.21 -15.63
C LEU A 10 -1.73 -15.92 -15.01
N GLY A 11 -2.19 -14.99 -15.84
CA GLY A 11 -2.86 -13.77 -15.38
C GLY A 11 -4.12 -14.07 -14.59
N ALA A 12 -4.98 -14.97 -15.08
CA ALA A 12 -6.20 -15.37 -14.39
C ALA A 12 -5.91 -16.04 -13.03
N ILE A 13 -5.00 -17.02 -13.01
CA ILE A 13 -4.60 -17.72 -11.77
C ILE A 13 -4.06 -16.70 -10.77
N THR A 14 -3.19 -15.79 -11.21
CA THR A 14 -2.65 -14.73 -10.37
C THR A 14 -3.77 -13.85 -9.80
N PHE A 15 -4.74 -13.45 -10.61
CA PHE A 15 -5.89 -12.65 -10.19
C PHE A 15 -6.74 -13.35 -9.12
N TRP A 16 -7.11 -14.62 -9.33
CA TRP A 16 -7.91 -15.37 -8.36
C TRP A 16 -7.14 -15.66 -7.06
N LEU A 17 -5.86 -16.04 -7.18
CA LEU A 17 -4.99 -16.21 -6.02
C LEU A 17 -4.84 -14.92 -5.24
N TYR A 18 -4.75 -13.77 -5.92
CA TYR A 18 -4.67 -12.46 -5.29
C TYR A 18 -5.91 -12.15 -4.44
N ILE A 19 -7.11 -12.44 -4.95
CA ILE A 19 -8.37 -12.25 -4.19
C ILE A 19 -8.40 -13.15 -2.96
N LEU A 20 -8.08 -14.44 -3.12
CA LEU A 20 -8.07 -15.39 -2.00
C LEU A 20 -7.02 -15.01 -0.95
N ALA A 21 -5.83 -14.60 -1.37
CA ALA A 21 -4.77 -14.14 -0.49
C ALA A 21 -5.19 -12.86 0.25
N ALA A 22 -5.81 -11.89 -0.44
CA ALA A 22 -6.32 -10.67 0.18
C ALA A 22 -7.32 -10.99 1.31
N LEU A 23 -8.29 -11.87 1.04
CA LEU A 23 -9.29 -12.29 2.03
C LEU A 23 -8.65 -13.04 3.21
N GLY A 24 -7.79 -14.03 2.93
CA GLY A 24 -7.13 -14.82 3.95
C GLY A 24 -6.23 -13.97 4.85
N LEU A 25 -5.43 -13.07 4.29
CA LEU A 25 -4.57 -12.15 5.04
C LEU A 25 -5.37 -11.12 5.84
N THR A 26 -6.49 -10.62 5.31
CA THR A 26 -7.39 -9.72 6.04
C THR A 26 -7.99 -10.42 7.26
N ILE A 27 -8.49 -11.64 7.08
CA ILE A 27 -9.02 -12.47 8.17
C ILE A 27 -7.93 -12.72 9.21
N LEU A 28 -6.72 -13.08 8.77
CA LEU A 28 -5.58 -13.33 9.65
C LEU A 28 -5.18 -12.08 10.46
N ALA A 29 -5.15 -10.91 9.83
CA ALA A 29 -4.85 -9.64 10.49
C ALA A 29 -5.92 -9.28 11.53
N ILE A 30 -7.20 -9.39 11.16
CA ILE A 30 -8.33 -9.14 12.08
C ILE A 30 -8.31 -10.14 13.24
N TYR A 31 -8.09 -11.43 12.97
CA TYR A 31 -7.98 -12.46 14.00
C TYR A 31 -6.83 -12.17 14.97
N THR A 32 -5.69 -11.74 14.45
CA THR A 32 -4.54 -11.33 15.26
C THR A 32 -4.89 -10.16 16.16
N LEU A 33 -5.55 -9.13 15.62
CA LEU A 33 -6.01 -7.97 16.40
C LEU A 33 -7.02 -8.38 17.48
N ALA A 34 -7.97 -9.25 17.15
CA ALA A 34 -8.98 -9.74 18.09
C ALA A 34 -8.38 -10.59 19.22
N SER A 35 -7.34 -11.38 18.91
CA SER A 35 -6.65 -12.26 19.86
C SER A 35 -5.71 -11.51 20.81
N GLN A 36 -5.30 -10.30 20.47
CA GLN A 36 -4.46 -9.47 21.34
C GLN A 36 -5.26 -8.96 22.54
N ARG A 37 -4.76 -9.21 23.74
CA ARG A 37 -5.31 -8.61 24.96
C ARG A 37 -4.81 -7.17 25.07
N PRO A 38 -5.70 -6.17 25.23
CA PRO A 38 -5.26 -4.80 25.46
C PRO A 38 -4.44 -4.71 26.75
N PRO A 39 -3.48 -3.78 26.86
CA PRO A 39 -2.77 -3.52 28.09
C PRO A 39 -3.76 -3.18 29.21
N HIS A 40 -3.49 -3.66 30.43
CA HIS A 40 -4.28 -3.28 31.60
C HIS A 40 -3.67 -2.00 32.18
N ASP A 41 -3.99 -0.85 31.58
CA ASP A 41 -3.57 0.49 32.00
C ASP A 41 -4.78 1.41 32.21
N GLY A 42 -4.59 2.53 32.93
CA GLY A 42 -5.64 3.55 33.17
C GLY A 42 -6.16 4.21 31.88
N ALA A 43 -5.44 4.06 30.76
CA ALA A 43 -5.75 4.63 29.46
C ALA A 43 -6.71 3.77 28.60
N GLN A 44 -7.31 2.71 29.16
CA GLN A 44 -8.16 1.77 28.41
C GLN A 44 -9.34 2.44 27.66
N VAL A 45 -9.96 3.46 28.26
CA VAL A 45 -11.09 4.19 27.66
C VAL A 45 -10.65 4.96 26.41
N GLU A 46 -9.52 5.66 26.48
CA GLU A 46 -8.97 6.40 25.35
C GLU A 46 -8.51 5.44 24.24
N ARG A 47 -7.78 4.36 24.57
CA ARG A 47 -7.39 3.31 23.60
C ARG A 47 -8.61 2.73 22.87
N ARG A 48 -9.74 2.53 23.55
CA ARG A 48 -10.99 2.05 22.95
C ARG A 48 -11.57 3.08 21.97
N LYS A 49 -11.58 4.37 22.32
CA LYS A 49 -12.03 5.45 21.42
C LYS A 49 -11.14 5.54 20.18
N LEU A 50 -9.82 5.50 20.35
CA LEU A 50 -8.87 5.50 19.22
C LEU A 50 -9.09 4.27 18.32
N THR A 51 -9.19 3.09 18.92
CA THR A 51 -9.45 1.84 18.17
C THR A 51 -10.73 1.95 17.35
N LEU A 52 -11.80 2.53 17.90
CA LEU A 52 -13.06 2.73 17.18
C LEU A 52 -12.90 3.69 16.00
N ARG A 53 -12.20 4.82 16.19
CA ARG A 53 -11.93 5.80 15.13
C ARG A 53 -11.14 5.17 13.98
N PHE A 54 -10.04 4.47 14.29
CA PHE A 54 -9.25 3.79 13.27
C PHE A 54 -10.02 2.62 12.64
N SER A 55 -10.88 1.91 13.37
CA SER A 55 -11.74 0.87 12.78
C SER A 55 -12.71 1.46 11.76
N ALA A 56 -13.33 2.61 12.06
CA ALA A 56 -14.18 3.32 11.11
C ALA A 56 -13.39 3.75 9.86
N LEU A 57 -12.17 4.26 10.05
CA LEU A 57 -11.29 4.65 8.94
C LEU A 57 -10.86 3.44 8.09
N ALA A 58 -10.63 2.28 8.70
CA ALA A 58 -10.32 1.03 8.00
C ALA A 58 -11.49 0.59 7.11
N VAL A 59 -12.72 0.68 7.61
CA VAL A 59 -13.93 0.37 6.83
C VAL A 59 -14.07 1.34 5.66
N ILE A 60 -13.87 2.64 5.88
CA ILE A 60 -13.90 3.66 4.82
C ILE A 60 -12.85 3.37 3.76
N SER A 61 -11.61 3.07 4.17
CA SER A 61 -10.51 2.69 3.27
C SER A 61 -10.87 1.46 2.42
N PHE A 62 -11.34 0.39 3.08
CA PHE A 62 -11.74 -0.85 2.40
C PHE A 62 -12.90 -0.65 1.42
N CYS A 63 -13.93 0.10 1.82
CA CYS A 63 -15.07 0.41 0.95
C CYS A 63 -14.66 1.25 -0.25
N THR A 64 -13.84 2.29 -0.03
CA THR A 64 -13.36 3.18 -1.10
C THR A 64 -12.56 2.40 -2.13
N LEU A 65 -11.64 1.54 -1.68
CA LEU A 65 -10.93 0.64 -2.58
C LEU A 65 -11.87 -0.27 -3.34
N SER A 66 -12.76 -0.96 -2.63
CA SER A 66 -13.63 -1.96 -3.22
C SER A 66 -14.46 -1.37 -4.35
N VAL A 67 -14.98 -0.15 -4.18
CA VAL A 67 -15.69 0.59 -5.22
C VAL A 67 -14.78 0.92 -6.41
N ASN A 68 -13.58 1.45 -6.18
CA ASN A 68 -12.67 1.83 -7.27
C ASN A 68 -12.13 0.62 -8.04
N MET A 69 -11.75 -0.46 -7.34
CA MET A 69 -11.36 -1.71 -7.98
C MET A 69 -12.52 -2.35 -8.73
N LEU A 70 -13.73 -2.36 -8.18
CA LEU A 70 -14.90 -2.84 -8.91
C LEU A 70 -15.13 -2.06 -10.20
N ARG A 71 -14.96 -0.73 -10.19
CA ARG A 71 -15.03 0.09 -11.41
C ARG A 71 -13.96 -0.31 -12.44
N VAL A 72 -12.72 -0.59 -12.01
CA VAL A 72 -11.67 -1.12 -12.89
C VAL A 72 -12.08 -2.45 -13.51
N LEU A 73 -12.62 -3.39 -12.71
CA LEU A 73 -13.05 -4.70 -13.20
C LEU A 73 -14.22 -4.59 -14.19
N ILE A 74 -15.21 -3.75 -13.89
CA ILE A 74 -16.35 -3.46 -14.78
C ILE A 74 -15.85 -2.83 -16.08
N GLN A 75 -14.93 -1.87 -16.02
CA GLN A 75 -14.35 -1.25 -17.20
C GLN A 75 -13.60 -2.28 -18.06
N SER A 76 -12.79 -3.14 -17.44
CA SER A 76 -12.09 -4.21 -18.16
C SER A 76 -13.06 -5.19 -18.82
N TYR A 77 -14.10 -5.62 -18.08
CA TYR A 77 -15.12 -6.54 -18.60
C TYR A 77 -15.89 -5.93 -19.78
N THR A 78 -16.32 -4.68 -19.66
CA THR A 78 -17.07 -3.99 -20.72
C THR A 78 -16.23 -3.73 -21.97
N GLN A 79 -14.94 -3.43 -21.82
CA GLN A 79 -14.02 -3.31 -22.96
C GLN A 79 -13.79 -4.66 -23.63
N TRP A 80 -13.60 -5.72 -22.85
CA TRP A 80 -13.47 -7.08 -23.36
C TRP A 80 -14.73 -7.52 -24.10
N SER A 81 -15.93 -7.32 -23.53
CA SER A 81 -17.19 -7.76 -24.12
C SER A 81 -17.49 -7.07 -25.45
N LYS A 82 -17.07 -5.81 -25.64
CA LYS A 82 -17.20 -5.08 -26.91
C LYS A 82 -16.33 -5.64 -28.04
N ARG A 83 -15.25 -6.36 -27.71
CA ARG A 83 -14.31 -6.95 -28.68
C ARG A 83 -14.72 -8.37 -29.09
N LEU A 84 -15.73 -8.96 -28.46
CA LEU A 84 -16.18 -10.32 -28.74
C LEU A 84 -16.99 -10.37 -30.04
N PRO A 85 -16.70 -11.31 -30.96
CA PRO A 85 -17.56 -11.57 -32.11
C PRO A 85 -18.96 -12.04 -31.68
N SER A 86 -20.01 -11.59 -32.39
CA SER A 86 -21.42 -11.94 -32.07
C SER A 86 -21.73 -13.44 -32.09
N ALA A 87 -20.89 -14.25 -32.75
CA ALA A 87 -20.99 -15.72 -32.73
C ALA A 87 -20.56 -16.32 -31.38
N TYR A 88 -19.55 -15.74 -30.73
CA TYR A 88 -19.03 -16.22 -29.43
C TYR A 88 -20.02 -15.93 -28.29
N ASP A 89 -20.68 -14.77 -28.35
CA ASP A 89 -21.69 -14.33 -27.37
C ASP A 89 -22.91 -15.26 -27.31
N ARG A 90 -23.28 -15.88 -28.44
CA ARG A 90 -24.37 -16.87 -28.55
C ARG A 90 -24.01 -18.26 -28.02
N ALA A 91 -22.74 -18.62 -27.99
CA ALA A 91 -22.30 -19.95 -27.52
C ALA A 91 -22.12 -20.03 -26.00
N HIS A 92 -21.93 -18.90 -25.31
CA HIS A 92 -21.60 -18.84 -23.88
C HIS A 92 -22.70 -18.13 -23.08
N HIS A 93 -23.76 -18.86 -22.72
CA HIS A 93 -24.92 -18.31 -22.00
C HIS A 93 -24.77 -18.23 -20.45
N GLY A 94 -23.68 -18.74 -19.86
CA GLY A 94 -23.44 -18.71 -18.42
C GLY A 94 -22.64 -17.48 -17.95
N LEU A 95 -23.12 -16.78 -16.91
CA LEU A 95 -22.38 -15.67 -16.28
C LEU A 95 -20.99 -16.10 -15.79
N LEU A 96 -20.91 -17.25 -15.10
CA LEU A 96 -19.65 -17.79 -14.58
C LEU A 96 -18.68 -18.12 -15.71
N THR A 97 -19.18 -18.73 -16.80
CA THR A 97 -18.38 -19.03 -17.98
C THR A 97 -17.84 -17.74 -18.62
N ARG A 98 -18.66 -16.68 -18.72
CA ARG A 98 -18.22 -15.38 -19.22
C ARG A 98 -17.16 -14.73 -18.33
N ILE A 99 -17.33 -14.77 -17.01
CA ILE A 99 -16.36 -14.23 -16.05
C ILE A 99 -15.04 -15.01 -16.14
N TRP A 100 -15.12 -16.35 -16.22
CA TRP A 100 -13.94 -17.19 -16.37
C TRP A 100 -13.21 -16.88 -17.68
N THR A 101 -13.93 -16.89 -18.82
CA THR A 101 -13.37 -16.53 -20.13
C THR A 101 -12.73 -15.14 -20.11
N TRP A 102 -13.42 -14.14 -19.56
CA TRP A 102 -12.86 -12.79 -19.41
C TRP A 102 -11.57 -12.81 -18.59
N SER A 103 -11.54 -13.53 -17.47
CA SER A 103 -10.36 -13.60 -16.61
C SER A 103 -9.16 -14.22 -17.34
N ILE A 104 -9.37 -15.26 -18.16
CA ILE A 104 -8.30 -15.93 -18.91
C ILE A 104 -7.95 -15.25 -20.24
N THR A 105 -8.74 -14.32 -20.76
CA THR A 105 -8.45 -13.66 -22.05
C THR A 105 -8.16 -12.16 -21.93
N SER A 106 -8.34 -11.58 -20.74
CA SER A 106 -8.04 -10.17 -20.49
C SER A 106 -6.57 -9.94 -20.11
N THR A 107 -6.12 -8.71 -20.34
CA THR A 107 -4.79 -8.19 -19.97
C THR A 107 -4.87 -7.31 -18.73
N LEU A 108 -5.78 -7.60 -17.80
CA LEU A 108 -6.17 -6.76 -16.66
C LEU A 108 -5.00 -6.09 -15.92
N PHE A 109 -3.98 -6.87 -15.54
CA PHE A 109 -2.82 -6.32 -14.81
C PHE A 109 -1.97 -5.38 -15.66
N ARG A 110 -1.82 -5.71 -16.95
CA ARG A 110 -1.08 -4.89 -17.91
C ARG A 110 -1.83 -3.59 -18.17
N ASP A 111 -3.14 -3.67 -18.44
CA ASP A 111 -3.98 -2.50 -18.69
C ASP A 111 -4.00 -1.56 -17.48
N PHE A 112 -4.05 -2.13 -16.27
CA PHE A 112 -3.93 -1.36 -15.03
C PHE A 112 -2.57 -0.68 -14.91
N GLY A 113 -1.49 -1.44 -15.12
CA GLY A 113 -0.11 -0.95 -15.05
C GLY A 113 0.16 0.16 -16.07
N GLU A 114 -0.31 0.00 -17.30
CA GLU A 114 -0.18 1.00 -18.37
C GLU A 114 -0.98 2.26 -18.02
N ALA A 115 -2.21 2.11 -17.50
CA ALA A 115 -3.07 3.25 -17.18
C ALA A 115 -2.49 4.17 -16.09
N ILE A 116 -1.74 3.62 -15.12
CA ILE A 116 -1.14 4.39 -14.01
C ILE A 116 0.16 5.11 -14.41
N VAL A 117 0.83 4.70 -15.49
CA VAL A 117 2.04 5.36 -16.00
C VAL A 117 1.83 6.08 -17.34
N ALA A 118 0.58 6.13 -17.82
CA ALA A 118 0.25 6.59 -19.18
C ALA A 118 0.64 8.04 -19.46
N ASP A 119 0.56 8.92 -18.46
CA ASP A 119 0.90 10.33 -18.58
C ASP A 119 1.47 10.89 -17.26
N GLN A 120 2.12 12.05 -17.34
CA GLN A 120 2.80 12.66 -16.19
C GLN A 120 1.83 13.12 -15.09
N ALA A 121 0.61 13.54 -15.47
CA ALA A 121 -0.43 14.05 -14.57
C ALA A 121 -1.07 12.93 -13.74
N ARG A 122 -1.19 11.71 -14.28
CA ARG A 122 -1.55 10.50 -13.54
C ARG A 122 -0.39 10.00 -12.71
N TYR A 123 0.81 10.01 -13.29
CA TYR A 123 1.97 9.40 -12.66
C TYR A 123 2.42 10.12 -11.39
N ILE A 124 2.20 11.43 -11.26
CA ILE A 124 2.48 12.14 -9.99
C ILE A 124 1.71 11.55 -8.81
N TRP A 125 0.42 11.24 -8.96
CA TRP A 125 -0.39 10.62 -7.90
C TRP A 125 0.13 9.23 -7.53
N VAL A 126 0.52 8.47 -8.56
CA VAL A 126 1.03 7.10 -8.42
C VAL A 126 2.39 7.11 -7.74
N LEU A 127 3.30 7.99 -8.17
CA LEU A 127 4.61 8.20 -7.57
C LEU A 127 4.48 8.57 -6.09
N THR A 128 3.62 9.54 -5.76
CA THR A 128 3.39 9.95 -4.37
C THR A 128 2.82 8.80 -3.54
N ALA A 129 1.85 8.04 -4.07
CA ALA A 129 1.31 6.85 -3.41
C ALA A 129 2.37 5.77 -3.15
N LEU A 130 3.26 5.53 -4.11
CA LEU A 130 4.35 4.57 -3.99
C LEU A 130 5.43 5.02 -2.99
N LEU A 131 5.77 6.32 -2.96
CA LEU A 131 6.69 6.87 -1.96
C LEU A 131 6.08 6.82 -0.55
N ALA A 132 4.79 7.17 -0.41
CA ALA A 132 4.07 7.01 0.85
C ALA A 132 4.06 5.54 1.31
N THR A 133 3.85 4.61 0.38
CA THR A 133 3.90 3.17 0.66
C THR A 133 5.26 2.72 1.19
N PHE A 134 6.35 3.22 0.60
CA PHE A 134 7.70 2.95 1.08
C PHE A 134 7.91 3.46 2.50
N SER A 135 7.44 4.68 2.81
CA SER A 135 7.52 5.28 4.14
C SER A 135 6.73 4.47 5.17
N VAL A 136 5.49 4.07 4.84
CA VAL A 136 4.65 3.24 5.72
C VAL A 136 5.29 1.88 5.96
N CYS A 137 5.80 1.21 4.92
CA CYS A 137 6.49 -0.08 5.08
C CYS A 137 7.74 0.03 5.95
N SER A 138 8.50 1.11 5.80
CA SER A 138 9.68 1.38 6.64
C SER A 138 9.27 1.59 8.10
N TYR A 139 8.24 2.40 8.35
CA TYR A 139 7.67 2.63 9.68
C TYR A 139 7.15 1.33 10.32
N MET A 140 6.35 0.55 9.58
CA MET A 140 5.84 -0.75 10.04
C MET A 140 6.97 -1.72 10.39
N GLY A 141 8.07 -1.73 9.63
CA GLY A 141 9.22 -2.58 9.92
C GLY A 141 9.89 -2.22 11.23
N VAL A 142 10.10 -0.93 11.48
CA VAL A 142 10.75 -0.43 12.69
C VAL A 142 9.84 -0.62 13.91
N GLU A 143 8.64 -0.02 13.91
CA GLU A 143 7.74 -0.06 15.06
C GLU A 143 7.16 -1.46 15.28
N GLY A 144 6.92 -2.22 14.21
CA GLY A 144 6.43 -3.59 14.30
C GLY A 144 7.40 -4.50 15.03
N ARG A 145 8.71 -4.36 14.78
CA ARG A 145 9.76 -5.08 15.52
C ARG A 145 9.94 -4.53 16.92
N ARG A 146 9.87 -3.20 17.09
CA ARG A 146 10.07 -2.51 18.38
C ARG A 146 9.02 -2.93 19.41
N ARG A 147 7.75 -2.98 19.00
CA ARG A 147 6.61 -3.39 19.85
C ARG A 147 6.27 -4.88 19.77
N ASN A 148 7.10 -5.67 19.07
CA ASN A 148 6.93 -7.12 18.91
C ASN A 148 5.53 -7.51 18.39
N ILE A 149 5.04 -6.83 17.36
CA ILE A 149 3.72 -7.08 16.80
C ILE A 149 3.66 -8.52 16.27
N PRO A 150 2.72 -9.35 16.77
CA PRO A 150 2.58 -10.71 16.29
C PRO A 150 2.16 -10.72 14.82
N GLN A 151 2.68 -11.68 14.07
CA GLN A 151 2.38 -11.85 12.65
C GLN A 151 2.62 -10.58 11.81
N LEU A 152 3.67 -9.81 12.11
CA LEU A 152 4.06 -8.62 11.33
C LEU A 152 4.12 -8.88 9.81
N CYS A 153 4.55 -10.08 9.40
CA CYS A 153 4.58 -10.48 7.99
C CYS A 153 3.20 -10.40 7.32
N ALA A 154 2.10 -10.65 8.04
CA ALA A 154 0.75 -10.57 7.49
C ALA A 154 0.38 -9.13 7.12
N PHE A 155 0.73 -8.14 7.96
CA PHE A 155 0.51 -6.71 7.65
C PHE A 155 1.33 -6.25 6.45
N PHE A 156 2.58 -6.72 6.32
CA PHE A 156 3.40 -6.47 5.13
C PHE A 156 2.87 -7.15 3.87
N ALA A 157 2.43 -8.41 3.95
CA ALA A 157 1.81 -9.08 2.82
C ALA A 157 0.51 -8.37 2.40
N LEU A 158 -0.27 -7.91 3.38
CA LEU A 158 -1.47 -7.10 3.14
C LEU A 158 -1.12 -5.79 2.44
N SER A 159 -0.02 -5.11 2.81
CA SER A 159 0.38 -3.86 2.15
C SER A 159 0.85 -4.04 0.69
N GLN A 160 1.15 -5.27 0.26
CA GLN A 160 1.47 -5.57 -1.14
C GLN A 160 0.25 -5.90 -1.99
N ILE A 161 -0.84 -6.36 -1.37
CA ILE A 161 -2.04 -6.90 -2.04
C ILE A 161 -3.25 -5.98 -1.86
N LEU A 162 -3.34 -5.26 -0.76
CA LEU A 162 -4.41 -4.32 -0.46
C LEU A 162 -3.85 -2.89 -0.43
N PRO A 163 -4.73 -1.88 -0.34
CA PRO A 163 -4.34 -0.49 -0.30
C PRO A 163 -3.46 -0.26 0.91
N ILE A 164 -2.46 0.60 0.76
CA ILE A 164 -1.53 0.84 1.86
C ILE A 164 -2.26 1.44 3.05
N SER A 165 -3.25 2.31 2.83
CA SER A 165 -4.01 2.93 3.92
C SER A 165 -4.72 1.89 4.77
N PHE A 166 -5.30 0.85 4.17
CA PHE A 166 -5.99 -0.20 4.92
C PHE A 166 -5.01 -0.97 5.82
N ALA A 167 -3.88 -1.42 5.25
CA ALA A 167 -2.85 -2.13 6.01
C ALA A 167 -2.24 -1.25 7.11
N GLN A 168 -1.99 0.03 6.81
CA GLN A 168 -1.49 1.04 7.75
C GLN A 168 -2.44 1.24 8.93
N ILE A 169 -3.74 1.39 8.68
CA ILE A 169 -4.74 1.59 9.73
C ILE A 169 -4.85 0.35 10.63
N LEU A 170 -4.90 -0.85 10.04
CA LEU A 170 -4.89 -2.10 10.82
C LEU A 170 -3.62 -2.21 11.67
N PHE A 171 -2.48 -1.77 11.14
CA PHE A 171 -1.23 -1.72 11.88
C PHE A 171 -1.28 -0.69 13.03
N TYR A 172 -1.87 0.50 12.84
CA TYR A 172 -2.10 1.44 13.94
C TYR A 172 -2.97 0.86 15.05
N ILE A 173 -4.03 0.11 14.69
CA ILE A 173 -4.83 -0.62 15.67
C ILE A 173 -3.97 -1.64 16.43
N ALA A 174 -3.06 -2.35 15.75
CA ALA A 174 -2.12 -3.26 16.39
C ALA A 174 -1.20 -2.53 17.38
N LEU A 175 -0.72 -1.33 17.03
CA LEU A 175 0.12 -0.52 17.91
C LEU A 175 -0.64 0.00 19.14
N ILE A 176 -1.92 0.39 19.00
CA ILE A 176 -2.78 0.82 20.12
C ILE A 176 -3.04 -0.32 21.10
N ARG A 177 -3.12 -1.56 20.60
CA ARG A 177 -3.37 -2.75 21.43
C ARG A 177 -2.12 -3.33 22.08
N GLN A 178 -0.96 -2.75 21.83
CA GLN A 178 0.32 -3.21 22.38
C GLN A 178 0.91 -2.17 23.32
N PRO A 179 1.63 -2.60 24.37
CA PRO A 179 2.34 -1.67 25.23
C PRO A 179 3.45 -0.93 24.45
N PRO A 180 3.92 0.22 24.94
CA PRO A 180 5.09 0.90 24.39
C PRO A 180 6.28 -0.07 24.31
N GLY A 181 7.01 -0.04 23.19
CA GLY A 181 8.15 -0.92 22.98
C GLY A 181 9.47 -0.23 23.29
N ASP A 182 10.33 -0.87 24.10
CA ASP A 182 11.66 -0.38 24.44
C ASP A 182 12.80 -1.15 23.75
N ARG A 183 12.47 -2.04 22.81
CA ARG A 183 13.48 -2.89 22.17
C ARG A 183 14.38 -2.08 21.23
N PRO A 184 15.71 -2.23 21.31
CA PRO A 184 16.62 -1.59 20.37
C PRO A 184 16.46 -2.20 18.98
N ILE A 185 16.24 -1.34 17.98
CA ILE A 185 16.09 -1.74 16.57
C ILE A 185 17.35 -1.40 15.78
N ARG A 186 17.83 -2.38 15.00
CA ARG A 186 18.95 -2.21 14.08
C ARG A 186 18.45 -2.33 12.64
N VAL A 187 18.68 -1.28 11.86
CA VAL A 187 18.45 -1.27 10.41
C VAL A 187 19.78 -1.55 9.71
N ARG A 188 19.78 -2.45 8.72
CA ARG A 188 20.99 -2.79 7.95
C ARG A 188 21.29 -1.68 6.93
N SER A 189 22.25 -0.81 7.23
CA SER A 189 22.46 0.42 6.45
C SER A 189 22.75 0.20 4.96
N LEU A 190 23.70 -0.65 4.61
CA LEU A 190 24.11 -0.86 3.21
C LEU A 190 23.02 -1.52 2.36
N PRO A 191 22.40 -2.64 2.78
CA PRO A 191 21.28 -3.23 2.05
C PRO A 191 20.05 -2.30 1.96
N SER A 192 19.76 -1.50 3.00
CA SER A 192 18.67 -0.52 2.95
C SER A 192 18.94 0.60 1.95
N ALA A 193 20.18 1.07 1.85
CA ALA A 193 20.57 2.10 0.89
C ALA A 193 20.43 1.57 -0.54
N LEU A 194 20.88 0.32 -0.78
CA LEU A 194 20.72 -0.35 -2.07
C LEU A 194 19.24 -0.47 -2.46
N VAL A 195 18.38 -0.94 -1.53
CA VAL A 195 16.94 -1.05 -1.78
C VAL A 195 16.33 0.31 -2.12
N LEU A 196 16.68 1.36 -1.38
CA LEU A 196 16.20 2.72 -1.65
C LEU A 196 16.65 3.22 -3.03
N VAL A 197 17.91 3.00 -3.41
CA VAL A 197 18.44 3.41 -4.72
C VAL A 197 17.75 2.66 -5.85
N LEU A 198 17.63 1.32 -5.76
CA LEU A 198 16.97 0.51 -6.77
C LEU A 198 15.48 0.85 -6.89
N TYR A 199 14.80 1.10 -5.77
CA TYR A 199 13.41 1.50 -5.74
C TYR A 199 13.21 2.86 -6.41
N SER A 200 14.05 3.84 -6.06
CA SER A 200 14.01 5.19 -6.61
C SER A 200 14.32 5.21 -8.10
N PHE A 201 15.27 4.38 -8.54
CA PHE A 201 15.58 4.18 -9.96
C PHE A 201 14.40 3.57 -10.72
N GLY A 202 13.76 2.53 -10.16
CA GLY A 202 12.59 1.93 -10.78
C GLY A 202 11.43 2.93 -10.95
N LEU A 203 11.21 3.79 -9.95
CA LEU A 203 10.22 4.87 -10.03
C LEU A 203 10.60 5.97 -11.02
N SER A 204 11.88 6.31 -11.19
CA SER A 204 12.26 7.40 -12.09
C SER A 204 12.12 7.04 -13.57
N VAL A 205 12.21 5.74 -13.90
CA VAL A 205 12.17 5.18 -15.26
C VAL A 205 10.78 4.66 -15.65
N ALA A 206 9.84 4.55 -14.72
CA ALA A 206 8.53 3.90 -14.95
C ALA A 206 7.74 4.46 -16.14
N THR A 207 7.70 5.79 -16.31
CA THR A 207 7.00 6.43 -17.44
C THR A 207 7.69 6.20 -18.78
N GLN A 208 9.01 6.02 -18.80
CA GLN A 208 9.77 5.72 -20.04
C GLN A 208 9.54 4.29 -20.53
N VAL A 209 9.18 3.41 -19.61
CA VAL A 209 8.94 1.99 -19.86
C VAL A 209 7.47 1.71 -20.17
N ALA A 210 6.61 2.73 -20.10
CA ALA A 210 5.19 2.65 -20.47
C ALA A 210 5.01 2.08 -21.88
N GLY A 211 4.07 1.14 -22.04
CA GLY A 211 3.80 0.46 -23.31
C GLY A 211 4.81 -0.62 -23.73
N THR A 212 5.91 -0.79 -23.00
CA THR A 212 6.91 -1.84 -23.28
C THR A 212 6.65 -3.11 -22.46
N ALA A 213 7.24 -4.23 -22.88
CA ALA A 213 7.17 -5.50 -22.14
C ALA A 213 7.87 -5.44 -20.74
N MET A 214 8.71 -4.44 -20.51
CA MET A 214 9.47 -4.28 -19.26
C MET A 214 8.66 -3.65 -18.12
N LEU A 215 7.46 -3.12 -18.41
CA LEU A 215 6.61 -2.48 -17.39
C LEU A 215 6.17 -3.46 -16.30
N MET A 216 5.72 -4.66 -16.67
CA MET A 216 5.25 -5.65 -15.71
C MET A 216 6.38 -6.17 -14.80
N PRO A 217 7.57 -6.58 -15.33
CA PRO A 217 8.73 -6.88 -14.50
C PRO A 217 9.12 -5.73 -13.56
N LEU A 218 9.11 -4.48 -14.05
CA LEU A 218 9.44 -3.32 -13.25
C LEU A 218 8.49 -3.15 -12.06
N ILE A 219 7.17 -3.24 -12.28
CA ILE A 219 6.16 -3.18 -11.22
C ILE A 219 6.39 -4.30 -10.19
N LEU A 220 6.65 -5.52 -10.64
CA LEU A 220 6.91 -6.66 -9.75
C LEU A 220 8.17 -6.45 -8.91
N VAL A 221 9.28 -6.01 -9.51
CA VAL A 221 10.53 -5.72 -8.80
C VAL A 221 10.32 -4.59 -7.77
N THR A 222 9.64 -3.52 -8.15
CA THR A 222 9.30 -2.41 -7.24
C THR A 222 8.48 -2.90 -6.04
N ARG A 223 7.53 -3.81 -6.25
CA ARG A 223 6.75 -4.44 -5.15
C ARG A 223 7.61 -5.35 -4.27
N LEU A 224 8.52 -6.14 -4.85
CA LEU A 224 9.45 -6.97 -4.08
C LEU A 224 10.40 -6.13 -3.21
N LEU A 225 10.84 -4.98 -3.72
CA LEU A 225 11.68 -4.05 -2.96
C LEU A 225 10.95 -3.46 -1.74
N LEU A 226 9.63 -3.23 -1.82
CA LEU A 226 8.82 -2.82 -0.66
C LEU A 226 8.78 -3.90 0.43
N LEU A 227 8.69 -5.17 0.03
CA LEU A 227 8.73 -6.30 0.96
C LEU A 227 10.11 -6.46 1.62
N ALA A 228 11.19 -6.07 0.94
CA ALA A 228 12.54 -6.14 1.48
C ALA A 228 12.71 -5.37 2.80
N GLN A 229 11.90 -4.33 3.05
CA GLN A 229 11.92 -3.57 4.31
C GLN A 229 11.69 -4.44 5.57
N LEU A 230 10.89 -5.52 5.43
CA LEU A 230 10.67 -6.48 6.50
C LEU A 230 11.94 -7.29 6.86
N LEU A 231 12.79 -7.54 5.87
CA LEU A 231 14.05 -8.29 6.02
C LEU A 231 15.20 -7.39 6.50
N LEU A 232 15.13 -6.11 6.17
CA LEU A 232 16.14 -5.09 6.52
C LEU A 232 16.09 -4.68 8.00
N THR A 233 14.93 -4.84 8.63
CA THR A 233 14.70 -4.51 10.04
C THR A 233 14.93 -5.73 10.93
N ARG A 234 16.02 -5.70 11.73
CA ARG A 234 16.36 -6.77 12.67
C ARG A 234 16.38 -6.24 14.11
N THR A 235 15.96 -7.08 15.05
CA THR A 235 16.14 -6.80 16.49
C THR A 235 17.64 -6.80 16.81
N GLY A 236 18.12 -5.72 17.43
CA GLY A 236 19.52 -5.56 17.80
C GLY A 236 19.81 -6.06 19.22
N THR A 237 21.07 -6.33 19.52
CA THR A 237 21.61 -6.37 20.89
C THR A 237 22.03 -4.96 21.32
N GLU A 238 21.85 -4.66 22.61
CA GLU A 238 21.83 -3.37 23.32
C GLU A 238 22.87 -2.28 22.94
N GLU A 239 23.97 -2.58 22.27
CA GLU A 239 25.12 -1.66 22.21
C GLU A 239 25.13 -0.61 21.09
N MET A 240 24.29 -0.74 20.05
CA MET A 240 24.29 0.24 18.95
C MET A 240 23.07 1.16 19.03
N LYS A 241 23.18 2.21 19.85
CA LYS A 241 22.19 3.29 20.02
C LYS A 241 21.77 3.90 18.67
N ARG A 242 20.47 4.24 18.58
CA ARG A 242 19.70 5.26 17.81
C ARG A 242 20.28 5.98 16.57
N THR A 243 21.59 6.09 16.41
CA THR A 243 22.29 6.91 15.42
C THR A 243 22.15 6.39 13.99
N THR A 244 22.04 5.07 13.78
CA THR A 244 21.99 4.50 12.42
C THR A 244 20.60 4.61 11.77
N ALA A 245 19.53 4.61 12.57
CA ALA A 245 18.16 4.75 12.05
C ALA A 245 17.87 6.18 11.59
N SER A 246 18.35 7.20 12.32
CA SER A 246 18.22 8.60 11.90
C SER A 246 19.07 8.92 10.66
N LEU A 247 20.26 8.30 10.54
CA LEU A 247 21.17 8.53 9.41
C LEU A 247 20.58 8.09 8.06
N MET A 248 19.66 7.11 8.06
CA MET A 248 19.03 6.61 6.83
C MET A 248 17.70 7.29 6.49
N GLN A 249 17.00 7.86 7.48
CA GLN A 249 15.74 8.56 7.24
C GLN A 249 15.95 9.81 6.38
N TYR A 250 17.00 10.58 6.68
CA TYR A 250 17.29 11.83 5.95
C TYR A 250 17.48 11.63 4.43
N PRO A 251 18.38 10.75 3.96
CA PRO A 251 18.56 10.54 2.52
C PRO A 251 17.29 9.99 1.83
N SER A 252 16.47 9.19 2.52
CA SER A 252 15.19 8.71 1.94
C SER A 252 14.19 9.85 1.70
N VAL A 253 14.09 10.80 2.64
CA VAL A 253 13.24 11.99 2.48
C VAL A 253 13.77 12.88 1.36
N VAL A 254 15.08 13.13 1.32
CA VAL A 254 15.69 13.95 0.27
C VAL A 254 15.45 13.35 -1.11
N ILE A 255 15.69 12.05 -1.30
CA ILE A 255 15.46 11.37 -2.59
C ILE A 255 13.97 11.40 -2.97
N ALA A 256 13.07 11.13 -2.02
CA ALA A 256 11.63 11.21 -2.26
C ALA A 256 11.19 12.61 -2.71
N GLN A 257 11.69 13.66 -2.04
CA GLN A 257 11.40 15.05 -2.42
C GLN A 257 11.95 15.40 -3.80
N LEU A 258 13.18 14.98 -4.12
CA LEU A 258 13.77 15.19 -5.45
C LEU A 258 12.93 14.51 -6.55
N LEU A 259 12.46 13.28 -6.33
CA LEU A 259 11.59 12.58 -7.27
C LEU A 259 10.25 13.29 -7.46
N ILE A 260 9.64 13.76 -6.38
CA ILE A 260 8.38 14.51 -6.44
C ILE A 260 8.58 15.83 -7.18
N VAL A 261 9.60 16.62 -6.83
CA VAL A 261 9.89 17.90 -7.51
C VAL A 261 10.15 17.69 -9.00
N ARG A 262 10.96 16.69 -9.36
CA ARG A 262 11.16 16.31 -10.76
C ARG A 262 9.84 15.98 -11.45
N GLN A 263 8.99 15.19 -10.81
CA GLN A 263 7.73 14.75 -11.41
C GLN A 263 6.72 15.90 -11.54
N VAL A 264 6.65 16.80 -10.56
CA VAL A 264 5.86 18.04 -10.61
C VAL A 264 6.34 18.89 -11.79
N TYR A 265 7.65 19.09 -11.92
CA TYR A 265 8.23 19.86 -13.02
C TYR A 265 7.84 19.30 -14.39
N LEU A 266 8.00 17.99 -14.60
CA LEU A 266 7.61 17.33 -15.85
C LEU A 266 6.11 17.42 -16.10
N SER A 267 5.29 17.25 -15.06
CA SER A 267 3.84 17.34 -15.19
C SER A 267 3.38 18.75 -15.58
N LEU A 268 3.97 19.79 -14.98
CA LEU A 268 3.65 21.20 -15.28
C LEU A 268 4.12 21.67 -16.66
N GLN A 269 5.07 20.97 -17.29
CA GLN A 269 5.47 21.26 -18.68
C GLN A 269 4.41 20.82 -19.69
N GLU A 270 3.69 19.74 -19.39
CA GLU A 270 2.73 19.13 -20.32
C GLU A 270 1.26 19.43 -19.96
N HIS A 271 0.98 19.74 -18.69
CA HIS A 271 -0.38 19.80 -18.15
C HIS A 271 -0.56 20.98 -17.18
N SER A 272 -1.78 21.50 -17.07
CA SER A 272 -2.11 22.50 -16.04
C SER A 272 -2.29 21.86 -14.65
N LEU A 273 -2.25 22.66 -13.59
CA LEU A 273 -2.56 22.19 -12.23
C LEU A 273 -3.97 21.59 -12.12
N MET A 274 -4.92 22.12 -12.90
CA MET A 274 -6.28 21.59 -12.94
C MET A 274 -6.32 20.21 -13.61
N ASP A 275 -5.52 19.99 -14.65
CA ASP A 275 -5.39 18.69 -15.32
C ASP A 275 -4.79 17.64 -14.37
N ILE A 276 -3.81 18.02 -13.55
CA ILE A 276 -3.24 17.16 -12.50
C ILE A 276 -4.31 16.78 -11.46
N GLY A 277 -5.12 17.75 -11.04
CA GLY A 277 -6.22 17.49 -10.11
C GLY A 277 -7.29 16.57 -10.70
N THR A 278 -7.70 16.83 -11.94
CA THR A 278 -8.73 16.03 -12.64
C THR A 278 -8.22 14.63 -13.01
N ALA A 279 -6.91 14.45 -13.19
CA ALA A 279 -6.29 13.14 -13.41
C ALA A 279 -6.57 12.14 -12.28
N LEU A 280 -6.78 12.62 -11.05
CA LEU A 280 -7.20 11.79 -9.92
C LEU A 280 -8.52 11.06 -10.19
N THR A 281 -9.44 11.70 -10.91
CA THR A 281 -10.79 11.17 -11.21
C THR A 281 -10.96 10.67 -12.64
N SER A 282 -9.99 10.91 -13.52
CA SER A 282 -10.10 10.63 -14.94
C SER A 282 -10.05 9.14 -15.28
N HIS A 283 -9.33 8.35 -14.46
CA HIS A 283 -9.18 6.92 -14.67
C HIS A 283 -9.32 6.14 -13.36
N PRO A 284 -10.17 5.09 -13.29
CA PRO A 284 -10.39 4.33 -12.05
C PRO A 284 -9.11 3.77 -11.40
N ALA A 285 -8.12 3.35 -12.20
CA ALA A 285 -6.84 2.88 -11.69
C ALA A 285 -6.06 3.96 -10.91
N VAL A 286 -6.11 5.21 -11.37
CA VAL A 286 -5.45 6.35 -10.72
C VAL A 286 -6.26 6.78 -9.50
N SER A 287 -7.58 6.81 -9.61
CA SER A 287 -8.48 7.07 -8.48
C SER A 287 -8.26 6.07 -7.34
N THR A 288 -8.06 4.78 -7.66
CA THR A 288 -7.72 3.75 -6.66
C THR A 288 -6.51 4.15 -5.83
N LEU A 289 -5.39 4.49 -6.47
CA LEU A 289 -4.13 4.81 -5.79
C LEU A 289 -4.15 6.19 -5.13
N GLY A 290 -4.76 7.18 -5.77
CA GLY A 290 -4.82 8.53 -5.22
C GLY A 290 -5.78 8.65 -4.03
N CYS A 291 -6.95 8.00 -4.06
CA CYS A 291 -7.82 7.93 -2.88
C CYS A 291 -7.14 7.17 -1.73
N ASP A 292 -6.44 6.06 -2.03
CA ASP A 292 -5.66 5.32 -1.04
C ASP A 292 -4.58 6.20 -0.38
N LEU A 293 -3.85 6.98 -1.19
CA LEU A 293 -2.88 7.96 -0.69
C LEU A 293 -3.53 8.99 0.24
N ILE A 294 -4.66 9.59 -0.17
CA ILE A 294 -5.36 10.60 0.65
C ILE A 294 -5.75 10.00 2.00
N ILE A 295 -6.34 8.80 2.02
CA ILE A 295 -6.74 8.13 3.26
C ILE A 295 -5.51 7.77 4.10
N SER A 296 -4.42 7.33 3.48
CA SER A 296 -3.14 7.04 4.16
C SER A 296 -2.58 8.29 4.86
N VAL A 297 -2.60 9.45 4.19
CA VAL A 297 -2.14 10.73 4.76
C VAL A 297 -3.04 11.19 5.90
N ILE A 298 -4.37 11.11 5.74
CA ILE A 298 -5.33 11.45 6.81
C ILE A 298 -5.12 10.53 8.03
N SER A 299 -4.92 9.23 7.79
CA SER A 299 -4.66 8.25 8.84
C SER A 299 -3.36 8.53 9.58
N PHE A 300 -2.31 8.92 8.86
CA PHE A 300 -1.03 9.31 9.44
C PHE A 300 -1.18 10.58 10.28
N ALA A 301 -1.84 11.62 9.77
CA ALA A 301 -2.08 12.85 10.52
C ALA A 301 -2.88 12.59 11.81
N ALA A 302 -3.93 11.76 11.72
CA ALA A 302 -4.71 11.35 12.89
C ALA A 302 -3.88 10.56 13.91
N TRP A 303 -2.94 9.74 13.44
CA TRP A 303 -2.01 8.99 14.29
C TRP A 303 -1.07 9.93 15.06
N GLU A 304 -0.41 10.85 14.38
CA GLU A 304 0.50 11.84 14.99
C GLU A 304 -0.23 12.74 16.01
N CYS A 305 -1.48 13.13 15.74
CA CYS A 305 -2.29 13.86 16.70
C CYS A 305 -2.68 13.04 17.94
N SER A 306 -2.57 11.71 17.88
CA SER A 306 -2.97 10.79 18.95
C SER A 306 -1.80 10.28 19.80
N ASP A 307 -0.57 10.35 19.30
CA ASP A 307 0.64 9.86 20.00
C ASP A 307 0.97 10.62 21.31
N PRO A 308 0.74 11.95 21.43
CA PRO A 308 0.89 12.66 22.69
C PRO A 308 -0.04 12.14 23.80
N LEU A 309 -1.23 11.64 23.45
CA LEU A 309 -2.19 11.07 24.41
C LEU A 309 -1.77 9.69 24.91
N MET A 310 -0.96 8.96 24.14
CA MET A 310 -0.46 7.62 24.51
C MET A 310 0.82 7.67 25.35
N SER A 311 1.52 8.82 25.38
CA SER A 311 2.80 9.01 26.08
C SER A 311 2.69 9.79 27.41
N GLY A 312 1.53 10.37 27.71
CA GLY A 312 1.36 11.39 28.76
C GLY A 312 1.15 10.93 30.22
N ASP A 313 0.94 9.65 30.52
CA ASP A 313 0.50 9.22 31.87
C ASP A 313 1.62 8.78 32.84
N VAL A 314 2.91 9.04 32.54
CA VAL A 314 4.03 8.58 33.40
C VAL A 314 4.61 9.65 34.33
N SER A 315 4.19 10.93 34.25
CA SER A 315 4.90 12.00 34.98
C SER A 315 4.10 12.84 36.00
N SER A 316 2.84 12.54 36.31
CA SER A 316 2.03 13.42 37.17
C SER A 316 1.86 13.01 38.63
N ASP A 317 2.35 11.85 39.10
CA ASP A 317 2.08 11.42 40.50
C ASP A 317 3.31 11.32 41.42
N SER A 318 4.54 11.58 40.94
CA SER A 318 5.74 11.45 41.78
C SER A 318 6.21 12.74 42.44
N LYS A 319 5.39 13.79 42.50
CA LYS A 319 5.79 15.11 43.04
C LYS A 319 4.97 15.66 44.22
N GLU A 320 4.02 14.91 44.77
CA GLU A 320 3.25 15.34 45.96
C GLU A 320 3.58 14.59 47.26
N ALA A 321 4.75 13.95 47.35
CA ALA A 321 5.22 13.38 48.62
C ALA A 321 6.72 13.65 48.84
N SER A 322 7.08 14.91 49.10
CA SER A 322 8.30 15.30 49.84
C SER A 322 8.13 16.70 50.40
#